data_AF-M0LKQ3-F1
#
_entry.id   AF-M0LKQ3-F1
#
_cell.length_a   1.000
_cell.length_b   1.000
_cell.length_c   1.000
_cell.angle_alpha   90.00
_cell.angle_beta   90.00
_cell.angle_gamma   90.00
#
_symmetry.space_group_name_H-M   'P 1'
#
loop_
_entity.id
_entity.type
_entity.pdbx_description
1 polymer ?
#
loop_
_entity_poly.entity_id
_entity_poly.type
_entity_poly.pdbx_seq_one_letter_code
_entity_poly.pdbx_strand_id
1 'polypeptide(L)'
;MTERTLGRRSLLATATATTGSALAGCSALFSNDDDDDDQEQPADSPTGRADRLERYPRLRVGAVDDLSEGDVDTFTYPLEGTSNFLTRIDGEAWGGVGPDASIVAYNSLCTHMGCGVEGQVKPDQEMAGPCPCHYTTFDLSKGGLVVSGAATTDLPQVRLEVEDGDIYATGIDGLVYGSRHNLRDGDPIETETED
;
A
#
# COMPACT_ATOMS: atom_id res chain seq x y z
N MET A 1 -30.21 -46.32 9.89
CA MET A 1 -29.27 -45.71 10.85
C MET A 1 -28.37 -46.80 11.40
N THR A 2 -27.06 -46.74 11.14
CA THR A 2 -26.06 -47.55 11.88
C THR A 2 -24.74 -46.79 11.80
N GLU A 3 -24.53 -45.89 12.75
CA GLU A 3 -23.35 -45.03 12.79
C GLU A 3 -22.10 -45.82 13.18
N ARG A 4 -21.00 -45.62 12.43
CA ARG A 4 -19.70 -46.23 12.75
C ARG A 4 -18.87 -45.28 13.61
N THR A 5 -19.06 -45.38 14.92
CA THR A 5 -18.27 -44.63 15.91
C THR A 5 -16.84 -45.18 15.99
N LEU A 6 -15.88 -44.52 15.35
CA LEU A 6 -14.45 -44.85 15.48
C LEU A 6 -13.88 -44.23 16.77
N GLY A 7 -13.72 -45.07 17.78
CA GLY A 7 -13.23 -44.66 19.10
C GLY A 7 -11.74 -44.29 19.11
N ARG A 8 -11.41 -43.08 19.59
CA ARG A 8 -10.05 -42.70 19.96
C ARG A 8 -9.57 -43.50 21.18
N ARG A 9 -8.79 -44.57 20.99
CA ARG A 9 -7.80 -45.05 22.00
C ARG A 9 -6.88 -46.16 21.49
N SER A 10 -5.65 -46.12 22.00
CA SER A 10 -4.68 -47.23 22.11
C SER A 10 -4.05 -47.77 20.82
N LEU A 11 -2.95 -47.12 20.41
CA LEU A 11 -1.73 -47.84 20.06
C LEU A 11 -0.57 -47.25 20.88
N LEU A 12 -0.15 -47.97 21.91
CA LEU A 12 1.06 -47.71 22.67
C LEU A 12 1.91 -48.99 22.57
N ALA A 13 3.14 -48.88 22.06
CA ALA A 13 4.10 -49.97 22.02
C ALA A 13 5.52 -49.45 22.27
N THR A 14 5.93 -49.50 23.54
CA THR A 14 7.32 -49.58 24.02
C THR A 14 7.95 -50.91 23.55
N ALA A 15 9.25 -51.20 23.45
CA ALA A 15 10.52 -50.60 23.91
C ALA A 15 11.66 -51.08 22.96
N THR A 16 12.98 -50.85 23.10
CA THR A 16 13.84 -50.26 24.16
C THR A 16 15.11 -49.63 23.51
N ALA A 17 16.09 -49.23 24.32
CA ALA A 17 17.37 -48.63 23.94
C ALA A 17 18.53 -49.62 23.67
N THR A 18 19.57 -49.15 22.97
CA THR A 18 20.97 -49.43 23.31
C THR A 18 21.79 -48.12 23.34
N THR A 19 22.85 -48.12 24.15
CA THR A 19 23.60 -46.94 24.61
C THR A 19 24.82 -46.60 23.77
N GLY A 20 25.19 -45.32 23.70
CA GLY A 20 26.47 -44.85 23.17
C GLY A 20 26.82 -43.46 23.69
N SER A 21 27.43 -43.38 24.88
CA SER A 21 27.93 -42.12 25.45
C SER A 21 29.43 -41.97 25.21
N ALA A 22 29.83 -40.83 24.65
CA ALA A 22 31.21 -40.34 24.72
C ALA A 22 31.17 -38.86 25.11
N LEU A 23 31.43 -38.57 26.39
CA LEU A 23 31.66 -37.22 26.88
C LEU A 23 33.15 -36.90 26.77
N ALA A 24 33.50 -35.96 25.89
CA ALA A 24 34.78 -35.28 25.90
C ALA A 24 34.51 -33.79 26.09
N GLY A 25 34.60 -33.31 27.32
CA GLY A 25 34.46 -31.89 27.63
C GLY A 25 35.80 -31.18 27.52
N CYS A 26 35.80 -30.01 26.87
CA CYS A 26 36.84 -28.99 27.02
C CYS A 26 36.14 -27.70 27.47
N SER A 27 36.13 -27.45 28.77
CA SER A 27 35.72 -26.16 29.33
C SER A 27 36.95 -25.24 29.40
N ALA A 28 36.71 -23.94 29.17
CA ALA A 28 37.66 -22.83 29.30
C ALA A 28 38.83 -22.81 28.29
N LEU A 29 38.60 -22.14 27.16
CA LEU A 29 39.47 -21.07 26.65
C LEU A 29 38.59 -20.01 25.96
N PHE A 30 38.02 -19.09 26.75
CA PHE A 30 37.65 -17.77 26.22
C PHE A 30 38.89 -16.87 26.34
N SER A 31 39.79 -16.98 25.36
CA SER A 31 40.79 -15.94 25.13
C SER A 31 40.13 -14.88 24.26
N ASN A 32 39.95 -13.68 24.81
CA ASN A 32 39.65 -12.48 24.03
C ASN A 32 41.00 -11.91 23.57
N ASP A 33 41.58 -12.50 22.53
CA ASP A 33 42.77 -11.98 21.86
C ASP A 33 42.61 -12.31 20.38
N ASP A 34 42.23 -11.30 19.59
CA ASP A 34 42.64 -11.00 18.21
C ASP A 34 41.69 -9.90 17.68
N ASP A 35 42.05 -8.64 17.96
CA ASP A 35 41.59 -7.50 17.15
C ASP A 35 42.21 -7.67 15.75
N ASP A 36 41.39 -8.11 14.78
CA ASP A 36 41.71 -8.13 13.35
C ASP A 36 41.05 -6.91 12.69
N ASP A 37 41.81 -5.83 12.52
CA ASP A 37 41.32 -4.54 12.03
C ASP A 37 41.16 -4.47 10.49
N ASP A 38 41.52 -5.52 9.76
CA ASP A 38 41.48 -5.60 8.29
C ASP A 38 40.28 -6.40 7.72
N GLN A 39 39.25 -6.69 8.53
CA GLN A 39 37.97 -7.21 8.01
C GLN A 39 37.17 -6.10 7.31
N GLU A 40 37.50 -5.84 6.03
CA GLU A 40 36.76 -4.92 5.16
C GLU A 40 35.27 -5.28 5.19
N GLN A 41 34.44 -4.36 5.74
CA GLN A 41 33.03 -4.64 5.98
C GLN A 41 32.34 -5.01 4.66
N PRO A 42 31.51 -6.07 4.64
CA PRO A 42 30.75 -6.40 3.44
C PRO A 42 29.93 -5.17 3.03
N ALA A 43 29.98 -4.84 1.74
CA ALA A 43 29.27 -3.69 1.20
C ALA A 43 27.81 -3.69 1.68
N ASP A 44 27.33 -2.49 2.01
CA ASP A 44 25.98 -2.26 2.55
C ASP A 44 24.94 -3.00 1.69
N SER A 45 23.91 -3.56 2.34
CA SER A 45 22.97 -4.47 1.66
C SER A 45 22.40 -3.81 0.39
N PRO A 46 22.18 -4.56 -0.71
CA PRO A 46 21.73 -3.99 -2.00
C PRO A 46 20.38 -3.26 -1.90
N THR A 47 19.67 -3.41 -0.78
CA THR A 47 18.76 -2.40 -0.23
C THR A 47 19.51 -1.11 0.19
N GLY A 48 20.24 -0.50 -0.75
CA GLY A 48 20.72 0.87 -0.57
C GLY A 48 19.54 1.73 -0.12
N ARG A 49 19.77 2.64 0.82
CA ARG A 49 18.70 3.46 1.39
C ARG A 49 18.22 4.45 0.31
N ALA A 50 17.30 4.00 -0.55
CA ALA A 50 16.56 4.84 -1.47
C ALA A 50 16.05 6.06 -0.71
N ASP A 51 16.13 7.23 -1.34
CA ASP A 51 15.84 8.51 -0.70
C ASP A 51 14.42 8.49 -0.12
N ARG A 52 14.34 8.70 1.20
CA ARG A 52 13.09 8.54 1.95
C ARG A 52 12.45 9.90 2.15
N LEU A 53 11.26 10.07 1.61
CA LEU A 53 10.43 11.22 1.92
C LEU A 53 10.04 11.17 3.41
N GLU A 54 10.46 12.19 4.16
CA GLU A 54 10.10 12.33 5.58
C GLU A 54 8.64 12.77 5.77
N ARG A 55 8.11 13.49 4.78
CA ARG A 55 6.73 13.96 4.69
C ARG A 55 6.21 13.77 3.27
N TYR A 56 4.88 13.75 3.12
CA TYR A 56 4.26 13.84 1.80
C TYR A 56 4.69 15.14 1.09
N PRO A 57 5.07 15.09 -0.19
CA PRO A 57 5.42 16.28 -0.96
C PRO A 57 4.15 17.02 -1.39
N ARG A 58 4.27 18.30 -1.71
CA ARG A 58 3.20 19.09 -2.34
C ARG A 58 3.42 19.03 -3.84
N LEU A 59 2.47 18.48 -4.60
CA LEU A 59 2.55 18.35 -6.05
C LEU A 59 1.35 19.02 -6.70
N ARG A 60 1.55 19.90 -7.69
CA ARG A 60 0.48 20.41 -8.56
C ARG A 60 0.01 19.29 -9.50
N VAL A 61 -1.27 18.93 -9.45
CA VAL A 61 -1.85 17.79 -10.19
C VAL A 61 -2.87 18.19 -11.26
N GLY A 62 -3.32 19.44 -11.27
CA GLY A 62 -4.28 19.96 -12.26
C GLY A 62 -4.74 21.37 -11.90
N ALA A 63 -5.77 21.86 -12.59
CA ALA A 63 -6.48 23.09 -12.23
C ALA A 63 -7.98 22.83 -12.16
N VAL A 64 -8.69 23.61 -11.33
CA VAL A 64 -10.15 23.49 -11.14
C VAL A 64 -10.92 23.73 -12.44
N ASP A 65 -10.47 24.69 -13.25
CA ASP A 65 -11.11 25.08 -14.51
C ASP A 65 -10.83 24.09 -15.67
N ASP A 66 -9.80 23.25 -15.55
CA ASP A 66 -9.40 22.27 -16.58
C ASP A 66 -10.19 20.94 -16.46
N LEU A 67 -10.65 20.59 -15.24
CA LEU A 67 -11.56 19.45 -15.05
C LEU A 67 -13.00 19.82 -15.39
N SER A 68 -13.70 18.94 -16.09
CA SER A 68 -15.16 18.94 -16.28
C SER A 68 -15.82 17.79 -15.52
N GLU A 69 -17.15 17.82 -15.39
CA GLU A 69 -17.94 16.68 -14.91
C GLU A 69 -17.67 15.45 -15.78
N GLY A 70 -17.33 14.31 -15.18
CA GLY A 70 -17.02 13.08 -15.90
C GLY A 70 -15.56 12.87 -16.30
N ASP A 71 -14.69 13.88 -16.15
CA ASP A 71 -13.26 13.74 -16.48
C ASP A 71 -12.52 12.89 -15.44
N VAL A 72 -11.53 12.13 -15.91
CA VAL A 72 -10.69 11.24 -15.10
C VAL A 72 -9.24 11.33 -15.60
N ASP A 73 -8.47 12.22 -14.97
CA ASP A 73 -7.04 12.40 -15.25
C ASP A 73 -6.19 11.48 -14.38
N THR A 74 -5.00 11.09 -14.84
CA THR A 74 -4.08 10.21 -14.08
C THR A 74 -2.76 10.89 -13.80
N PHE A 75 -2.21 10.67 -12.60
CA PHE A 75 -0.97 11.29 -12.13
C PHE A 75 -0.19 10.37 -11.18
N THR A 76 1.12 10.60 -11.07
CA THR A 76 2.03 9.85 -10.19
C THR A 76 2.23 10.58 -8.87
N TYR A 77 1.99 9.91 -7.73
CA TYR A 77 2.16 10.50 -6.40
C TYR A 77 2.15 9.46 -5.27
N PRO A 78 2.97 9.58 -4.20
CA PRO A 78 4.07 10.52 -3.99
C PRO A 78 5.44 9.95 -4.41
N LEU A 79 5.47 8.70 -4.91
CA LEU A 79 6.66 8.02 -5.42
C LEU A 79 6.44 7.63 -6.88
N GLU A 80 7.52 7.55 -7.64
CA GLU A 80 7.52 7.09 -9.03
C GLU A 80 6.78 5.76 -9.21
N GLY A 81 6.02 5.65 -10.30
CA GLY A 81 5.15 4.49 -10.57
C GLY A 81 3.89 4.35 -9.69
N THR A 82 3.71 5.19 -8.67
CA THR A 82 2.47 5.19 -7.85
C THR A 82 1.35 5.91 -8.57
N SER A 83 0.60 5.20 -9.41
CA SER A 83 -0.52 5.75 -10.18
C SER A 83 -1.73 6.09 -9.30
N ASN A 84 -2.27 7.29 -9.52
CA ASN A 84 -3.51 7.80 -8.94
C ASN A 84 -4.36 8.43 -10.05
N PHE A 85 -5.64 8.69 -9.76
CA PHE A 85 -6.53 9.43 -10.64
C PHE A 85 -7.18 10.62 -9.90
N LEU A 86 -7.47 11.67 -10.65
CA LEU A 86 -8.17 12.90 -10.25
C LEU A 86 -9.45 13.01 -11.08
N THR A 87 -10.59 13.29 -10.45
CA THR A 87 -11.89 13.32 -11.14
C THR A 87 -12.86 14.29 -10.47
N ARG A 88 -13.82 14.82 -11.24
CA ARG A 88 -15.00 15.52 -10.71
C ARG A 88 -16.21 14.60 -10.83
N ILE A 89 -16.80 14.25 -9.68
CA ILE A 89 -18.05 13.51 -9.59
C ILE A 89 -19.26 14.46 -9.58
N ASP A 90 -20.46 13.95 -9.82
CA ASP A 90 -21.69 14.77 -9.88
C ASP A 90 -22.16 15.31 -8.50
N GLY A 91 -21.65 14.73 -7.40
CA GLY A 91 -22.07 15.02 -6.02
C GLY A 91 -20.99 15.63 -5.12
N GLU A 92 -21.38 15.98 -3.89
CA GLU A 92 -20.45 16.39 -2.83
C GLU A 92 -19.70 15.17 -2.28
N ALA A 93 -18.37 15.27 -2.13
CA ALA A 93 -17.53 14.19 -1.63
C ALA A 93 -16.83 14.52 -0.29
N TRP A 94 -16.64 13.49 0.53
CA TRP A 94 -15.74 13.57 1.69
C TRP A 94 -14.31 13.84 1.23
N GLY A 95 -13.69 14.91 1.75
CA GLY A 95 -12.36 15.35 1.31
C GLY A 95 -12.32 15.94 -0.11
N GLY A 96 -13.48 16.18 -0.73
CA GLY A 96 -13.56 16.82 -2.03
C GLY A 96 -13.21 18.32 -1.97
N VAL A 97 -12.67 18.83 -3.07
CA VAL A 97 -12.23 20.23 -3.23
C VAL A 97 -12.89 20.90 -4.44
N GLY A 98 -12.58 22.18 -4.63
CA GLY A 98 -13.16 23.01 -5.69
C GLY A 98 -14.63 23.39 -5.42
N PRO A 99 -15.34 23.88 -6.44
CA PRO A 99 -16.78 24.13 -6.37
C PRO A 99 -17.53 22.85 -5.96
N ASP A 100 -18.50 23.04 -5.06
CA ASP A 100 -19.41 21.99 -4.57
C ASP A 100 -18.72 20.77 -3.91
N ALA A 101 -17.41 20.89 -3.58
CA ALA A 101 -16.57 19.82 -3.02
C ALA A 101 -16.68 18.50 -3.80
N SER A 102 -16.71 18.60 -5.13
CA SER A 102 -16.94 17.51 -6.09
C SER A 102 -15.66 16.93 -6.70
N ILE A 103 -14.52 17.60 -6.54
CA ILE A 103 -13.23 17.17 -7.10
C ILE A 103 -12.51 16.29 -6.08
N VAL A 104 -12.20 15.05 -6.46
CA VAL A 104 -11.55 14.04 -5.61
C VAL A 104 -10.44 13.32 -6.34
N ALA A 105 -9.47 12.81 -5.60
CA ALA A 105 -8.42 11.96 -6.13
C ALA A 105 -8.20 10.71 -5.28
N TYR A 106 -7.85 9.61 -5.93
CA TYR A 106 -7.69 8.29 -5.32
C TYR A 106 -6.56 7.51 -5.99
N ASN A 107 -6.01 6.54 -5.26
CA ASN A 107 -5.04 5.61 -5.84
C ASN A 107 -5.69 4.68 -6.88
N SER A 108 -4.99 4.43 -7.99
CA SER A 108 -5.51 3.64 -9.11
C SER A 108 -5.55 2.13 -8.83
N LEU A 109 -4.95 1.63 -7.75
CA LEU A 109 -4.83 0.20 -7.48
C LEU A 109 -5.88 -0.30 -6.48
N CYS A 110 -6.64 -1.33 -6.88
CA CYS A 110 -7.58 -2.02 -5.99
C CYS A 110 -6.87 -2.63 -4.78
N THR A 111 -7.29 -2.24 -3.57
CA THR A 111 -6.74 -2.69 -2.29
C THR A 111 -6.80 -4.19 -2.02
N HIS A 112 -7.57 -4.96 -2.80
CA HIS A 112 -7.61 -6.41 -2.69
C HIS A 112 -6.31 -7.07 -3.17
N MET A 113 -5.96 -6.88 -4.45
CA MET A 113 -4.83 -7.57 -5.12
C MET A 113 -4.14 -6.71 -6.21
N GLY A 114 -4.30 -5.38 -6.17
CA GLY A 114 -3.52 -4.45 -7.00
C GLY A 114 -3.93 -4.30 -8.46
N CYS A 115 -5.10 -4.79 -8.86
CA CYS A 115 -5.61 -4.53 -10.20
C CYS A 115 -6.03 -3.07 -10.37
N GLY A 116 -5.72 -2.45 -11.51
CA GLY A 116 -6.17 -1.10 -11.85
C GLY A 116 -7.70 -0.95 -11.78
N VAL A 117 -8.15 0.20 -11.27
CA VAL A 117 -9.57 0.61 -11.18
C VAL A 117 -9.87 1.94 -11.86
N GLU A 118 -8.84 2.68 -12.27
CA GLU A 118 -8.93 3.96 -12.97
C GLU A 118 -9.77 3.85 -14.25
N GLY A 119 -9.56 2.78 -15.02
CA GLY A 119 -10.38 2.47 -16.21
C GLY A 119 -11.80 1.96 -15.91
N GLN A 120 -12.26 1.98 -14.66
CA GLN A 120 -13.62 1.63 -14.22
C GLN A 120 -14.29 2.76 -13.41
N VAL A 121 -13.69 3.95 -13.38
CA VAL A 121 -14.29 5.15 -12.76
C VAL A 121 -15.52 5.60 -13.55
N LYS A 122 -16.58 5.96 -12.83
CA LYS A 122 -17.86 6.46 -13.32
C LYS A 122 -18.28 7.63 -12.46
N PRO A 123 -17.88 8.87 -12.81
CA PRO A 123 -18.13 10.03 -11.96
C PRO A 123 -19.62 10.36 -11.83
N ASP A 124 -20.41 10.06 -12.88
CA ASP A 124 -21.88 10.12 -12.94
C ASP A 124 -22.59 9.18 -11.94
N GLN A 125 -21.86 8.20 -11.43
CA GLN A 125 -22.35 7.24 -10.43
C GLN A 125 -21.66 7.41 -9.07
N GLU A 126 -20.70 8.34 -8.95
CA GLU A 126 -19.82 8.49 -7.80
C GLU A 126 -19.01 7.20 -7.48
N MET A 127 -18.63 6.40 -8.48
CA MET A 127 -18.09 5.04 -8.25
C MET A 127 -16.79 4.76 -9.00
N ALA A 128 -15.87 4.03 -8.37
CA ALA A 128 -14.79 3.31 -9.05
C ALA A 128 -15.08 1.80 -9.02
N GLY A 129 -15.45 1.24 -10.18
CA GLY A 129 -15.67 -0.20 -10.33
C GLY A 129 -16.88 -0.57 -11.20
N PRO A 130 -17.19 -1.87 -11.31
CA PRO A 130 -16.55 -2.97 -10.61
C PRO A 130 -15.14 -3.28 -11.15
N CYS A 131 -14.17 -3.44 -10.24
CA CYS A 131 -12.79 -3.81 -10.55
C CYS A 131 -12.75 -5.09 -11.40
N PRO A 132 -11.99 -5.12 -12.53
CA PRO A 132 -12.10 -6.18 -13.54
C PRO A 132 -11.66 -7.57 -13.06
N CYS A 133 -10.92 -7.65 -11.96
CA CYS A 133 -10.40 -8.91 -11.43
C CYS A 133 -11.38 -9.65 -10.52
N HIS A 134 -12.01 -8.95 -9.57
CA HIS A 134 -12.81 -9.55 -8.49
C HIS A 134 -14.07 -8.74 -8.13
N TYR A 135 -14.47 -7.82 -9.01
CA TYR A 135 -15.69 -7.01 -8.93
C TYR A 135 -15.84 -6.13 -7.69
N THR A 136 -14.74 -5.72 -7.06
CA THR A 136 -14.78 -4.68 -6.02
C THR A 136 -15.23 -3.33 -6.60
N THR A 137 -16.22 -2.71 -5.97
CA THR A 137 -16.66 -1.34 -6.28
C THR A 137 -16.48 -0.45 -5.06
N PHE A 138 -15.94 0.74 -5.28
CA PHE A 138 -15.66 1.76 -4.28
C PHE A 138 -16.52 3.01 -4.53
N ASP A 139 -17.01 3.62 -3.45
CA ASP A 139 -17.83 4.84 -3.43
C ASP A 139 -16.94 6.09 -3.26
N LEU A 140 -16.88 6.92 -4.30
CA LEU A 140 -15.98 8.07 -4.41
C LEU A 140 -16.50 9.31 -3.69
N SER A 141 -17.81 9.41 -3.40
CA SER A 141 -18.34 10.47 -2.54
C SER A 141 -18.09 10.18 -1.05
N LYS A 142 -17.84 8.93 -0.67
CA LYS A 142 -17.62 8.49 0.72
C LYS A 142 -16.20 8.01 1.01
N GLY A 143 -15.20 8.72 0.49
CA GLY A 143 -13.79 8.46 0.82
C GLY A 143 -13.27 7.11 0.32
N GLY A 144 -13.79 6.60 -0.80
CA GLY A 144 -13.39 5.33 -1.39
C GLY A 144 -14.01 4.10 -0.74
N LEU A 145 -15.12 4.26 0.00
CA LEU A 145 -15.75 3.19 0.79
C LEU A 145 -16.05 1.93 -0.04
N VAL A 146 -15.67 0.75 0.45
CA VAL A 146 -16.01 -0.52 -0.22
C VAL A 146 -17.53 -0.76 -0.20
N VAL A 147 -18.17 -0.68 -1.38
CA VAL A 147 -19.60 -0.96 -1.56
C VAL A 147 -19.87 -2.45 -1.69
N SER A 148 -19.00 -3.16 -2.41
CA SER A 148 -19.09 -4.60 -2.64
C SER A 148 -17.75 -5.16 -3.13
N GLY A 149 -17.59 -6.48 -3.07
CA GLY A 149 -16.43 -7.21 -3.59
C GLY A 149 -15.53 -7.80 -2.50
N ALA A 150 -14.24 -7.96 -2.81
CA ALA A 150 -13.28 -8.72 -2.01
C ALA A 150 -12.24 -7.86 -1.27
N ALA A 151 -12.24 -6.54 -1.48
CA ALA A 151 -11.40 -5.64 -0.71
C ALA A 151 -11.87 -5.56 0.76
N THR A 152 -10.91 -5.42 1.67
CA THR A 152 -11.15 -5.28 3.12
C THR A 152 -10.80 -3.89 3.65
N THR A 153 -10.34 -2.99 2.78
CA THR A 153 -10.07 -1.58 3.07
C THR A 153 -10.53 -0.73 1.91
N ASP A 154 -10.93 0.49 2.22
CA ASP A 154 -11.37 1.50 1.27
C ASP A 154 -10.24 1.93 0.32
N LEU A 155 -10.60 2.50 -0.82
CA LEU A 155 -9.63 2.95 -1.83
C LEU A 155 -8.82 4.12 -1.28
N PRO A 156 -7.47 4.09 -1.26
CA PRO A 156 -6.68 5.15 -0.64
C PRO A 156 -6.95 6.51 -1.31
N GLN A 157 -7.39 7.47 -0.52
CA GLN A 157 -7.76 8.81 -1.00
C GLN A 157 -6.52 9.71 -1.00
N VAL A 158 -6.30 10.43 -2.10
CA VAL A 158 -5.28 11.48 -2.16
C VAL A 158 -5.89 12.75 -1.59
N ARG A 159 -5.27 13.31 -0.55
CA ARG A 159 -5.66 14.60 0.02
C ARG A 159 -5.32 15.71 -0.96
N LEU A 160 -6.31 16.54 -1.24
CA LEU A 160 -6.20 17.67 -2.17
C LEU A 160 -6.31 19.00 -1.44
N GLU A 161 -5.62 20.00 -1.98
CA GLU A 161 -5.73 21.41 -1.62
C GLU A 161 -5.90 22.24 -2.90
N VAL A 162 -6.55 23.41 -2.80
CA VAL A 162 -6.70 24.35 -3.92
C VAL A 162 -6.14 25.70 -3.53
N GLU A 163 -5.22 26.23 -4.34
CA GLU A 163 -4.62 27.56 -4.22
C GLU A 163 -4.63 28.24 -5.59
N ASP A 164 -5.14 29.47 -5.67
CA ASP A 164 -5.24 30.28 -6.90
C ASP A 164 -5.87 29.58 -8.14
N GLY A 165 -6.68 28.54 -7.92
CA GLY A 165 -7.35 27.74 -8.96
C GLY A 165 -6.61 26.45 -9.32
N ASP A 166 -5.36 26.30 -8.88
CA ASP A 166 -4.57 25.08 -9.04
C ASP A 166 -4.88 24.05 -7.96
N ILE A 167 -4.84 22.77 -8.33
CA ILE A 167 -5.10 21.62 -7.45
C ILE A 167 -3.77 20.98 -7.06
N TYR A 168 -3.57 20.76 -5.77
CA TYR A 168 -2.35 20.18 -5.20
C TYR A 168 -2.64 18.89 -4.43
N ALA A 169 -1.86 17.83 -4.66
CA ALA A 169 -1.82 16.65 -3.82
C ALA A 169 -0.89 16.86 -2.62
N THR A 170 -1.39 16.64 -1.39
CA THR A 170 -0.65 16.86 -0.12
C THR A 170 -0.61 15.64 0.81
N GLY A 171 -1.11 14.50 0.33
CA GLY A 171 -0.74 13.18 0.82
C GLY A 171 -1.76 12.11 0.51
N ILE A 172 -1.63 10.94 1.14
CA ILE A 172 -2.57 9.83 0.98
C ILE A 172 -3.10 9.40 2.35
N ASP A 173 -4.42 9.22 2.41
CA ASP A 173 -5.14 8.55 3.49
C ASP A 173 -5.41 7.10 3.08
N GLY A 174 -4.93 6.15 3.89
CA GLY A 174 -4.87 4.73 3.54
C GLY A 174 -3.47 4.31 3.05
N LEU A 175 -3.25 2.99 3.03
CA LEU A 175 -2.00 2.37 2.56
C LEU A 175 -2.17 1.95 1.09
N VAL A 176 -1.26 2.39 0.22
CA VAL A 176 -1.26 2.00 -1.20
C VAL A 176 -0.98 0.49 -1.30
N TYR A 177 -1.70 -0.20 -2.18
CA TYR A 177 -1.52 -1.64 -2.37
C TYR A 177 -0.08 -1.98 -2.77
N GLY A 178 0.49 -3.03 -2.17
CA GLY A 178 1.85 -3.48 -2.43
C GLY A 178 2.94 -2.69 -1.68
N SER A 179 2.61 -1.53 -1.10
CA SER A 179 3.53 -0.76 -0.24
C SER A 179 3.49 -1.27 1.21
N ARG A 180 4.64 -1.23 1.89
CA ARG A 180 4.75 -1.31 3.36
C ARG A 180 4.71 0.09 3.99
N HIS A 181 5.02 1.14 3.21
CA HIS A 181 4.89 2.54 3.59
C HIS A 181 4.86 3.42 2.32
N ASN A 182 3.87 4.32 2.19
CA ASN A 182 3.66 5.19 1.02
C ASN A 182 4.83 6.16 0.66
N LEU A 183 5.98 6.11 1.35
CA LEU A 183 7.08 7.10 1.25
C LEU A 183 8.49 6.46 1.31
N ARG A 184 8.62 5.11 1.23
CA ARG A 184 9.90 4.41 1.49
C ARG A 184 10.24 3.28 0.52
N ASP A 185 9.41 3.06 -0.49
CA ASP A 185 9.34 1.80 -1.24
C ASP A 185 9.54 1.99 -2.76
N GLY A 186 10.06 3.16 -3.15
CA GLY A 186 10.31 3.59 -4.53
C GLY A 186 11.00 4.96 -4.52
N ASP A 187 11.33 5.47 -5.69
CA ASP A 187 12.00 6.76 -5.84
C ASP A 187 11.00 7.92 -5.65
N PRO A 188 11.37 9.04 -4.99
CA PRO A 188 10.53 10.22 -4.90
C PRO A 188 10.19 10.80 -6.28
N ILE A 189 8.96 11.32 -6.44
CA ILE A 189 8.63 12.16 -7.59
C ILE A 189 9.48 13.44 -7.61
N GLU A 190 9.76 13.97 -8.80
CA GLU A 190 10.28 15.33 -8.93
C GLU A 190 9.15 16.35 -8.65
N THR A 191 9.33 17.20 -7.65
CA THR A 191 8.48 18.36 -7.40
C THR A 191 9.23 19.64 -7.74
N GLU A 192 8.54 20.61 -8.33
CA GLU A 192 9.08 21.97 -8.47
C GLU A 192 9.38 22.53 -7.07
N THR A 193 10.65 22.86 -6.81
CA THR A 193 11.09 23.35 -5.52
C THR A 193 10.50 24.75 -5.27
N GLU A 194 9.85 24.94 -4.11
CA GLU A 194 9.52 26.26 -3.58
C GLU A 194 10.82 26.96 -3.14
N ASP A 195 11.41 27.78 -4.02
CA ASP A 195 12.57 28.68 -3.77
C ASP A 195 12.18 29.95 -2.96
#